data_AF-A0A9W6LB05-F1
#
_entry.id   AF-A0A9W6LB05-F1
#
_cell.length_a   1.000
_cell.length_b   1.000
_cell.length_c   1.000
_cell.angle_alpha   90.00
_cell.angle_beta   90.00
_cell.angle_gamma   90.00
#
_symmetry.space_group_name_H-M   'P 1'
#
loop_
_entity.id
_entity.type
_entity.pdbx_description
1 polymer ?
#
loop_
_entity_poly.entity_id
_entity_poly.type
_entity_poly.pdbx_seq_one_letter_code
_entity_poly.pdbx_strand_id
1 'polypeptide(L)'
;MSRPDDPRPADPTADVTADPAAGPADAESEPIDAEIVETETAGTSPVPVAPPAPGTPTAAGYTDEGVPTLDYVRDKIESRAATAAGWQELTGDTEAGRDVEEKFAEREQKAKDRLEEIRRSMGL
;
A
#
# COMPACT_ATOMS: atom_id res chain seq x y z
N MET A 1 30.70 -25.42 -36.71
CA MET A 1 30.72 -25.67 -35.25
C MET A 1 29.50 -24.99 -34.65
N SER A 2 28.37 -25.70 -34.63
CA SER A 2 27.12 -25.20 -34.06
C SER A 2 27.21 -25.23 -32.54
N ARG A 3 26.85 -24.13 -31.88
CA ARG A 3 26.65 -24.12 -30.43
C ARG A 3 25.47 -25.04 -30.09
N PRO A 4 25.60 -25.92 -29.09
CA PRO A 4 24.46 -26.69 -28.59
C PRO A 4 23.42 -25.74 -28.01
N ASP A 5 22.15 -26.02 -28.31
CA ASP A 5 20.97 -25.43 -27.69
C ASP A 5 21.17 -25.31 -26.17
N ASP A 6 21.30 -24.08 -25.69
CA ASP A 6 21.29 -23.78 -24.26
C ASP A 6 19.82 -23.69 -23.84
N PRO A 7 19.31 -24.58 -22.98
CA PRO A 7 17.91 -24.52 -22.58
C PRO A 7 17.68 -23.21 -21.83
N ARG A 8 16.77 -22.37 -22.37
CA ARG A 8 16.31 -21.15 -21.69
C ARG A 8 15.92 -21.50 -20.24
N PRO A 9 16.32 -20.69 -19.24
CA PRO A 9 15.81 -20.86 -17.89
C PRO A 9 14.29 -20.72 -17.93
N ALA A 10 13.59 -21.66 -17.30
CA ALA A 10 12.13 -21.62 -17.20
C ALA A 10 11.70 -20.31 -16.53
N ASP A 11 10.76 -19.59 -17.15
CA ASP A 11 10.09 -18.45 -16.52
C ASP A 11 9.40 -18.94 -15.23
N PRO A 12 9.75 -18.42 -14.04
CA PRO A 12 9.11 -18.84 -12.80
C PRO A 12 7.70 -18.23 -12.60
N THR A 13 7.10 -17.64 -13.65
CA THR A 13 5.79 -16.98 -13.55
C THR A 13 4.62 -17.85 -14.01
N ALA A 14 4.83 -19.17 -14.18
CA ALA A 14 3.80 -20.09 -14.65
C ALA A 14 3.55 -21.25 -13.66
N ASP A 15 3.14 -20.92 -12.43
CA ASP A 15 2.15 -21.71 -11.67
C ASP A 15 1.65 -20.90 -10.45
N VAL A 16 0.62 -20.10 -10.67
CA VAL A 16 -0.36 -19.73 -9.64
C VAL A 16 -1.73 -19.89 -10.29
N THR A 17 -2.03 -21.10 -10.70
CA THR A 17 -3.41 -21.58 -10.67
C THR A 17 -3.65 -22.07 -9.25
N ALA A 18 -3.69 -21.13 -8.31
CA ALA A 18 -4.36 -21.36 -7.05
C ALA A 18 -5.84 -21.53 -7.39
N ASP A 19 -6.31 -22.76 -7.29
CA ASP A 19 -7.74 -23.06 -7.20
C ASP A 19 -8.31 -22.27 -6.00
N PRO A 20 -9.21 -21.27 -6.19
CA PRO A 20 -9.87 -20.61 -5.08
C PRO A 20 -11.16 -21.35 -4.69
N ALA A 21 -11.35 -22.62 -5.08
CA ALA A 21 -12.47 -23.44 -4.62
C ALA A 21 -12.19 -24.09 -3.24
N ALA A 22 -11.83 -23.27 -2.27
CA ALA A 22 -12.00 -23.58 -0.84
C ALA A 22 -12.31 -22.28 -0.11
N GLY A 23 -13.44 -21.67 -0.47
CA GLY A 23 -14.10 -20.69 0.38
C GLY A 23 -14.35 -21.28 1.77
N PRO A 24 -14.49 -20.45 2.82
CA PRO A 24 -14.87 -20.95 4.14
C PRO A 24 -16.12 -21.80 3.98
N ALA A 25 -16.06 -23.03 4.48
CA ALA A 25 -17.18 -23.95 4.52
C ALA A 25 -18.44 -23.20 4.94
N ASP A 26 -19.47 -23.35 4.11
CA ASP A 26 -20.85 -22.86 4.26
C ASP A 26 -21.24 -22.78 5.74
N ALA A 27 -21.00 -21.61 6.34
CA ALA A 27 -21.59 -21.26 7.61
C ALA A 27 -23.02 -20.90 7.26
N GLU A 28 -23.92 -21.83 7.56
CA GLU A 28 -25.36 -21.74 7.31
C GLU A 28 -25.83 -20.30 7.54
N SER A 29 -26.07 -19.59 6.44
CA SER A 29 -26.56 -18.22 6.47
C SER A 29 -28.05 -18.28 6.78
N GLU A 30 -28.35 -18.42 8.05
CA GLU A 30 -29.70 -18.22 8.56
C GLU A 30 -30.15 -16.80 8.14
N PRO A 31 -31.32 -16.65 7.49
CA PRO A 31 -31.78 -15.34 7.07
C PRO A 31 -31.99 -14.47 8.31
N ILE A 32 -31.24 -13.37 8.39
CA ILE A 32 -31.42 -12.37 9.43
C ILE A 32 -32.81 -11.75 9.21
N ASP A 33 -33.70 -11.89 10.19
CA ASP A 33 -35.02 -11.23 10.17
C ASP A 33 -34.81 -9.72 10.40
N ALA A 34 -34.73 -8.99 9.30
CA ALA A 34 -34.56 -7.54 9.29
C ALA A 34 -35.93 -6.86 9.24
N GLU A 35 -36.46 -6.48 10.40
CA GLU A 35 -37.56 -5.53 10.45
C GLU A 35 -37.09 -4.17 9.92
N ILE A 36 -37.78 -3.65 8.91
CA ILE A 36 -37.52 -2.31 8.37
C ILE A 36 -38.02 -1.32 9.41
N VAL A 37 -37.10 -0.76 10.21
CA VAL A 37 -37.41 0.43 10.99
C VAL A 37 -37.71 1.55 10.00
N GLU A 38 -38.98 1.97 9.93
CA GLU A 38 -39.35 3.24 9.30
C GLU A 38 -38.59 4.35 10.02
N THR A 39 -37.42 4.68 9.49
CA THR A 39 -36.80 5.96 9.81
C THR A 39 -37.74 7.00 9.25
N GLU A 40 -38.47 7.67 10.16
CA GLU A 40 -39.30 8.81 9.86
C GLU A 40 -38.40 9.86 9.22
N THR A 41 -38.30 9.79 7.89
CA THR A 41 -37.71 10.83 7.07
C THR A 41 -38.70 11.97 7.13
N ALA A 42 -38.48 12.83 8.14
CA ALA A 42 -39.19 14.08 8.32
C ALA A 42 -39.38 14.72 6.95
N GLY A 43 -40.65 14.89 6.57
CA GLY A 43 -41.07 15.31 5.24
C GLY A 43 -40.31 16.55 4.79
N THR A 44 -39.39 16.36 3.85
CA THR A 44 -38.86 17.45 3.04
C THR A 44 -39.53 17.34 1.68
N SER A 45 -40.42 18.29 1.40
CA SER A 45 -40.93 18.54 0.06
C SER A 45 -39.72 18.64 -0.88
N PRO A 46 -39.72 18.03 -2.08
CA PRO A 46 -38.56 18.09 -2.97
C PRO A 46 -38.38 19.54 -3.41
N VAL A 47 -37.46 20.25 -2.76
CA VAL A 47 -36.89 21.46 -3.31
C VAL A 47 -36.18 21.07 -4.60
N PRO A 48 -36.35 21.79 -5.71
CA PRO A 48 -35.53 21.55 -6.90
C PRO A 48 -34.08 21.81 -6.50
N VAL A 49 -33.32 20.72 -6.31
CA VAL A 49 -31.90 20.77 -6.02
C VAL A 49 -31.24 21.27 -7.29
N ALA A 50 -30.75 22.52 -7.27
CA ALA A 50 -29.87 23.01 -8.30
C ALA A 50 -28.67 22.05 -8.41
N PRO A 51 -28.14 21.79 -9.62
CA PRO A 51 -26.97 20.94 -9.75
C PRO A 51 -25.85 21.45 -8.85
N PRO A 52 -25.08 20.55 -8.19
CA PRO A 52 -23.98 20.96 -7.33
C PRO A 52 -23.04 21.87 -8.12
N ALA A 53 -22.49 22.87 -7.44
CA ALA A 53 -21.45 23.69 -8.04
C ALA A 53 -20.24 22.77 -8.36
N PRO A 54 -19.53 23.01 -9.47
CA PRO A 54 -18.32 22.26 -9.78
C PRO A 54 -17.32 22.36 -8.63
N GLY A 55 -16.77 21.22 -8.22
CA GLY A 55 -15.87 21.12 -7.08
C GLY A 55 -16.57 20.83 -5.74
N THR A 56 -17.85 20.46 -5.75
CA THR A 56 -18.59 20.12 -4.53
C THR A 56 -18.04 18.81 -3.96
N PRO A 57 -17.62 18.78 -2.68
CA PRO A 57 -17.14 17.56 -2.05
C PRO A 57 -18.26 16.53 -1.93
N THR A 58 -17.93 15.30 -2.30
CA THR A 58 -18.78 14.12 -2.13
C THR A 58 -18.43 13.39 -0.84
N ALA A 59 -19.34 12.53 -0.36
CA ALA A 59 -19.10 11.68 0.80
C ALA A 59 -17.90 10.72 0.61
N ALA A 60 -17.46 10.47 -0.64
CA ALA A 60 -16.30 9.64 -0.94
C ALA A 60 -14.95 10.38 -0.72
N GLY A 61 -14.96 11.66 -0.35
CA GLY A 61 -13.74 12.46 -0.16
C GLY A 61 -13.16 13.03 -1.45
N TYR A 62 -13.88 12.92 -2.56
CA TYR A 62 -13.57 13.51 -3.87
C TYR A 62 -14.60 14.56 -4.23
N THR A 63 -14.27 15.52 -5.08
CA THR A 63 -15.25 16.38 -5.72
C THR A 63 -16.05 15.60 -6.76
N ASP A 64 -17.16 16.17 -7.21
CA ASP A 64 -17.94 15.71 -8.36
C ASP A 64 -17.13 15.62 -9.66
N GLU A 65 -16.04 16.38 -9.78
CA GLU A 65 -15.06 16.31 -10.87
C GLU A 65 -14.00 15.22 -10.69
N GLY A 66 -14.05 14.46 -9.59
CA GLY A 66 -13.09 13.40 -9.27
C GLY A 66 -11.77 13.91 -8.67
N VAL A 67 -11.70 15.17 -8.23
CA VAL A 67 -10.52 15.73 -7.58
C VAL A 67 -10.56 15.40 -6.08
N PRO A 68 -9.50 14.82 -5.48
CA PRO A 68 -9.46 14.61 -4.04
C PRO A 68 -9.65 15.91 -3.26
N THR A 69 -10.45 15.87 -2.20
CA THR A 69 -10.57 16.99 -1.27
C THR A 69 -9.29 17.14 -0.43
N LEU A 70 -9.04 18.34 0.09
CA LEU A 70 -7.87 18.59 0.94
C LEU A 70 -7.90 17.72 2.21
N ASP A 71 -9.09 17.53 2.79
CA ASP A 71 -9.27 16.71 3.98
C ASP A 71 -8.95 15.24 3.70
N TYR A 72 -9.45 14.68 2.59
CA TYR A 72 -9.14 13.30 2.20
C TYR A 72 -7.63 13.07 1.97
N VAL A 73 -6.94 14.03 1.34
CA VAL A 73 -5.48 13.94 1.15
C VAL A 73 -4.75 14.00 2.49
N ARG A 74 -5.17 14.88 3.40
CA ARG A 74 -4.60 14.98 4.74
C ARG A 74 -4.76 13.68 5.52
N ASP A 75 -5.98 13.18 5.62
CA ASP A 75 -6.29 11.95 6.35
C ASP A 75 -5.49 10.76 5.80
N LYS A 76 -5.35 10.68 4.48
CA LYS A 76 -4.55 9.63 3.81
C LYS A 76 -3.06 9.74 4.12
N ILE A 77 -2.52 10.96 4.19
CA ILE A 77 -1.11 11.18 4.56
C ILE A 77 -0.90 10.81 6.02
N GLU A 78 -1.78 11.25 6.92
CA GLU A 78 -1.68 10.95 8.35
C GLU A 78 -1.77 9.43 8.61
N SER A 79 -2.70 8.74 7.96
CA SER A 79 -2.82 7.28 8.02
C SER A 79 -1.55 6.58 7.54
N ARG A 80 -0.98 7.02 6.41
CA ARG A 80 0.28 6.46 5.88
C ARG A 80 1.46 6.75 6.79
N ALA A 81 1.56 7.96 7.35
CA ALA A 81 2.64 8.34 8.25
C ALA A 81 2.58 7.51 9.54
N ALA A 82 1.40 7.34 10.13
CA ALA A 82 1.20 6.50 11.31
C ALA A 82 1.59 5.03 11.04
N THR A 83 1.21 4.51 9.87
CA THR A 83 1.57 3.14 9.46
C THR A 83 3.08 3.00 9.26
N ALA A 84 3.71 3.95 8.54
CA ALA A 84 5.14 3.92 8.26
C ALA A 84 5.97 3.95 9.54
N ALA A 85 5.58 4.77 10.53
CA ALA A 85 6.24 4.84 11.82
C ALA A 85 6.29 3.48 12.54
N GLY A 86 5.23 2.67 12.47
CA GLY A 86 5.24 1.32 13.04
C GLY A 86 5.92 0.27 12.15
N TRP A 87 5.96 0.49 10.84
CA TRP A 87 6.46 -0.50 9.88
C TRP A 87 7.98 -0.59 9.84
N GLN A 88 8.70 0.50 10.12
CA GLN A 88 10.17 0.49 10.16
C GLN A 88 10.68 -0.44 11.27
N GLU A 89 10.12 -0.36 12.47
CA GLU A 89 10.45 -1.24 13.59
C GLU A 89 10.17 -2.71 13.24
N LEU A 90 8.98 -2.99 12.69
CA LEU A 90 8.59 -4.35 12.32
C LEU A 90 9.45 -4.93 11.20
N THR A 91 9.83 -4.11 10.21
CA THR A 91 10.66 -4.55 9.08
C THR A 91 12.10 -4.81 9.50
N GLY A 92 12.66 -3.96 10.39
CA GLY A 92 14.01 -4.15 10.93
C GLY A 92 14.18 -5.47 11.69
N ASP A 93 13.11 -5.97 12.31
CA ASP A 93 13.12 -7.24 13.04
C ASP A 93 12.98 -8.49 12.15
N THR A 94 12.73 -8.32 10.86
CA THR A 94 12.72 -9.43 9.89
C THR A 94 14.14 -9.82 9.47
N GLU A 95 14.35 -11.06 9.02
CA GLU A 95 15.64 -11.51 8.46
C GLU A 95 16.08 -10.65 7.28
N ALA A 96 15.16 -10.38 6.34
CA ALA A 96 15.41 -9.50 5.20
C ALA A 96 15.77 -8.06 5.61
N GLY A 97 15.18 -7.54 6.70
CA GLY A 97 15.52 -6.24 7.27
C GLY A 97 16.96 -6.20 7.80
N ARG A 98 17.36 -7.23 8.56
CA ARG A 98 18.74 -7.37 9.07
C ARG A 98 19.76 -7.48 7.94
N ASP A 99 19.46 -8.22 6.87
CA ASP A 99 20.35 -8.34 5.70
C ASP A 99 20.57 -7.01 4.97
N VAL A 100 19.54 -6.19 4.86
CA VAL A 100 19.63 -4.87 4.22
C VAL A 100 20.47 -3.92 5.08
N GLU A 101 20.26 -3.95 6.40
CA GLU A 101 21.03 -3.17 7.35
C GLU A 101 22.51 -3.56 7.35
N GLU A 102 22.84 -4.86 7.35
CA GLU A 102 24.21 -5.34 7.26
C GLU A 102 24.90 -4.87 5.97
N LYS A 103 24.22 -4.96 4.82
CA LYS A 103 24.74 -4.45 3.54
C LYS A 103 24.95 -2.94 3.56
N PHE A 104 24.10 -2.19 4.26
CA PHE A 104 24.28 -0.75 4.42
C PHE A 104 25.50 -0.44 5.29
N ALA A 105 25.64 -1.12 6.42
CA ALA A 105 26.78 -0.99 7.33
C ALA A 105 28.12 -1.36 6.66
N GLU A 106 28.15 -2.44 5.86
CA GLU A 106 29.34 -2.85 5.11
C GLU A 106 29.76 -1.77 4.10
N ARG A 107 28.79 -1.17 3.38
CA ARG A 107 29.07 -0.07 2.45
C ARG A 107 29.57 1.18 3.16
N GLU A 108 28.98 1.51 4.31
CA GLU A 108 29.46 2.63 5.13
C GLU A 108 30.90 2.39 5.60
N GLN A 109 31.22 1.19 6.07
CA GLN A 109 32.58 0.88 6.54
C GLN A 109 33.58 1.00 5.39
N LYS A 110 33.27 0.43 4.22
CA LYS A 110 34.11 0.57 3.03
C LYS A 110 34.28 2.04 2.60
N ALA A 111 33.21 2.84 2.69
CA ALA A 111 33.27 4.26 2.39
C ALA A 111 34.16 5.01 3.39
N LYS A 112 34.05 4.69 4.69
CA LYS A 112 34.89 5.26 5.77
C LYS A 112 36.36 4.88 5.55
N ASP A 113 36.66 3.61 5.34
CA ASP A 113 38.03 3.12 5.08
C ASP A 113 38.64 3.82 3.85
N ARG A 114 37.86 3.96 2.78
CA ARG A 114 38.31 4.65 1.57
C ARG A 114 38.56 6.14 1.81
N LEU A 115 37.73 6.81 2.60
CA LEU A 115 37.93 8.20 2.96
C LEU A 115 39.18 8.40 3.82
N GLU A 116 39.47 7.47 4.74
CA GLU A 116 40.68 7.49 5.55
C GLU A 116 41.94 7.30 4.71
N GLU A 117 41.91 6.39 3.73
CA GLU A 117 42.99 6.22 2.76
C GLU A 117 43.27 7.53 1.99
N ILE A 118 42.21 8.19 1.51
CA ILE A 118 42.33 9.48 0.82
C ILE A 118 42.95 10.53 1.74
N ARG A 119 42.46 10.69 2.98
CA ARG A 119 43.05 11.63 3.96
C ARG A 119 44.54 11.38 4.17
N ARG A 120 44.92 10.11 4.36
CA ARG A 120 46.33 9.71 4.52
C ARG A 120 47.17 10.05 3.30
N SER A 121 46.66 9.83 2.09
CA SER A 121 47.35 10.19 0.84
C SER A 121 47.53 11.70 0.65
N MET A 122 46.65 12.51 1.25
CA MET A 122 46.76 13.97 1.24
C MET A 122 47.56 14.52 2.43
N GLY A 123 48.04 13.68 3.34
CA GLY A 123 48.81 14.09 4.51
C GLY A 123 47.99 14.80 5.61
N LEU A 124 46.67 14.55 5.64
CA LEU A 124 45.71 15.03 6.64
C LEU A 124 45.49 14.04 7.77
#